data_AF-A0AAV9SI48-F1
#
_entry.id   AF-A0AAV9SI48-F1
#
_cell.length_a   1.000
_cell.length_b   1.000
_cell.length_c   1.000
_cell.angle_alpha   90.00
_cell.angle_beta   90.00
_cell.angle_gamma   90.00
#
_symmetry.space_group_name_H-M   'P 1'
#
loop_
_entity.id
_entity.type
_entity.pdbx_description
1 polymer ?
#
loop_
_entity_poly.entity_id
_entity_poly.type
_entity_poly.pdbx_seq_one_letter_code
_entity_poly.pdbx_strand_id
1 'polypeptide(L)'
;MSCDPYKGEHTWQDVIVGILYSILILFFFLPALDMIDSFNLTCRYAPLIIVSIPLALAIFSFTLDTWSTSRGDTAQILGVGAGVALASHINQLVGLVPDLTPDQLPLTVPVLTAGLVCAAVLRFVLGVVVLVAIRALMKTITIPLVCWVFRVPSLNVRKARQHVEVELPYRYIVYGAVGFSVLFLVPLLFTYLKLS
;
A
#
# COMPACT_ATOMS: atom_id res chain seq x y z
N MET A 1 -32.57 -20.31 3.42
CA MET A 1 -31.47 -19.37 3.70
C MET A 1 -30.91 -19.77 5.04
N SER A 2 -30.09 -20.83 5.05
CA SER A 2 -29.49 -21.36 6.27
C SER A 2 -28.20 -20.59 6.52
N CYS A 3 -28.18 -19.81 7.59
CA CYS A 3 -26.95 -19.25 8.13
C CYS A 3 -26.28 -20.36 8.94
N ASP A 4 -25.24 -20.98 8.39
CA ASP A 4 -24.36 -21.86 9.15
C ASP A 4 -23.50 -21.01 10.11
N PRO A 5 -23.61 -21.21 11.44
CA PRO A 5 -22.85 -20.46 12.44
C PRO A 5 -21.46 -21.06 12.70
N TYR A 6 -20.88 -21.77 11.73
CA TYR A 6 -19.63 -22.54 11.86
C TYR A 6 -18.56 -22.22 10.81
N LYS A 7 -18.59 -21.01 10.23
CA LYS A 7 -17.45 -20.50 9.45
C LYS A 7 -16.35 -19.95 10.38
N GLY A 8 -15.80 -20.82 11.22
CA GLY A 8 -14.46 -20.64 11.78
C GLY A 8 -13.42 -20.98 10.71
N GLU A 9 -13.40 -20.23 9.61
CA GLU A 9 -12.59 -20.54 8.40
C GLU A 9 -11.14 -20.03 8.49
N HIS A 10 -10.59 -19.99 9.70
CA HIS A 10 -9.16 -19.84 9.94
C HIS A 10 -8.72 -20.95 10.89
N THR A 11 -8.57 -22.13 10.32
CA THR A 11 -8.02 -23.28 11.01
C THR A 11 -6.54 -23.00 11.25
N TRP A 12 -5.94 -23.52 12.33
CA TRP A 12 -4.48 -23.45 12.55
C TRP A 12 -3.65 -23.90 11.32
N GLN A 13 -4.25 -24.73 10.46
CA GLN A 13 -3.71 -25.15 9.16
C GLN A 13 -3.57 -23.98 8.16
N ASP A 14 -4.55 -23.08 8.08
CA ASP A 14 -4.50 -21.91 7.19
C ASP A 14 -3.35 -20.98 7.57
N VAL A 15 -3.06 -20.87 8.87
CA VAL A 15 -1.94 -20.10 9.39
C VAL A 15 -0.60 -20.74 8.98
N ILE A 16 -0.46 -22.06 9.16
CA ILE A 16 0.78 -22.77 8.78
C ILE A 16 1.01 -22.72 7.28
N VAL A 17 -0.04 -22.94 6.48
CA VAL A 17 0.03 -22.87 5.01
C VAL A 17 0.40 -21.45 4.57
N GLY A 18 -0.18 -20.41 5.17
CA GLY A 18 0.18 -19.03 4.89
C GLY A 18 1.64 -18.70 5.21
N ILE A 19 2.16 -19.17 6.34
CA ILE A 19 3.58 -19.02 6.72
C ILE A 19 4.47 -19.76 5.71
N LEU A 20 4.14 -21.00 5.36
CA LEU A 20 4.91 -21.80 4.42
C LEU A 20 4.97 -21.15 3.04
N TYR A 21 3.84 -20.65 2.52
CA TYR A 21 3.80 -19.90 1.27
C TYR A 21 4.60 -18.61 1.36
N SER A 22 4.53 -17.88 2.46
CA SER A 22 5.30 -16.65 2.66
C SER A 22 6.81 -16.93 2.62
N ILE A 23 7.27 -17.99 3.29
CA ILE A 23 8.68 -18.42 3.27
C ILE A 23 9.08 -18.86 1.87
N LEU A 24 8.24 -19.63 1.17
CA LEU A 24 8.54 -20.12 -0.17
C LEU A 24 8.64 -18.97 -1.19
N ILE A 25 7.71 -18.03 -1.13
CA ILE A 25 7.72 -16.82 -1.95
C ILE A 25 8.99 -16.03 -1.63
N LEU A 26 9.29 -15.78 -0.36
CA LEU A 26 10.51 -15.06 0.03
C LEU A 26 11.77 -15.76 -0.47
N PHE A 27 11.88 -17.07 -0.29
CA PHE A 27 13.02 -17.86 -0.76
C PHE A 27 13.25 -17.71 -2.27
N PHE A 28 12.17 -17.70 -3.06
CA PHE A 28 12.25 -17.52 -4.51
C PHE A 28 12.54 -16.07 -4.91
N PHE A 29 11.99 -15.10 -4.17
CA PHE A 29 12.19 -13.67 -4.45
C PHE A 29 13.51 -13.11 -3.91
N LEU A 30 14.11 -13.71 -2.88
CA LEU A 30 15.41 -13.30 -2.32
C LEU A 30 16.51 -13.13 -3.38
N PRO A 31 16.78 -14.10 -4.28
CA PRO A 31 17.80 -13.91 -5.32
C PRO A 31 17.39 -12.87 -6.38
N ALA A 32 16.09 -12.63 -6.55
CA ALA A 32 15.59 -11.60 -7.46
C ALA A 32 15.59 -10.20 -6.81
N LEU A 33 15.60 -10.10 -5.47
CA LEU A 33 15.53 -8.85 -4.73
C LEU A 33 16.70 -7.95 -5.06
N ASP A 34 17.93 -8.50 -5.05
CA ASP A 34 19.14 -7.72 -5.38
C ASP A 34 19.10 -7.19 -6.83
N MET A 35 18.54 -7.97 -7.77
CA MET A 35 18.32 -7.50 -9.14
C MET A 35 17.26 -6.40 -9.22
N ILE A 36 16.17 -6.53 -8.45
CA ILE A 36 15.09 -5.54 -8.39
C ILE A 36 15.60 -4.23 -7.77
N ASP A 37 16.35 -4.30 -6.67
CA ASP A 37 16.92 -3.14 -6.00
C ASP A 37 17.96 -2.44 -6.87
N SER A 38 18.86 -3.20 -7.51
CA SER A 38 19.81 -2.64 -8.48
C SER A 38 19.11 -1.98 -9.66
N PHE A 39 18.04 -2.59 -10.18
CA PHE A 39 17.21 -1.98 -11.23
C PHE A 39 16.52 -0.70 -10.75
N ASN A 40 16.00 -0.70 -9.52
CA ASN A 40 15.33 0.46 -8.92
C ASN A 40 16.28 1.65 -8.70
N LEU A 41 17.53 1.37 -8.29
CA LEU A 41 18.57 2.37 -8.05
C LEU A 41 19.22 2.91 -9.34
N THR A 42 19.40 2.05 -10.35
CA THR A 42 20.19 2.40 -11.55
C THR A 42 19.33 2.97 -12.68
N CYS A 43 18.06 2.57 -12.79
CA CYS A 43 17.20 2.98 -13.90
C CYS A 43 16.23 4.10 -13.51
N ARG A 44 16.38 5.26 -14.17
CA ARG A 44 15.45 6.40 -14.06
C ARG A 44 13.99 6.07 -14.44
N TYR A 45 13.76 4.99 -15.19
CA TYR A 45 12.42 4.50 -15.57
C TYR A 45 11.89 3.36 -14.68
N ALA A 46 12.67 2.90 -13.70
CA ALA A 46 12.22 1.87 -12.76
C ALA A 46 10.87 2.16 -12.08
N PRO A 47 10.58 3.36 -11.56
CA PRO A 47 9.27 3.64 -10.94
C PRO A 47 8.12 3.51 -11.93
N LEU A 48 8.37 3.80 -13.21
CA LEU A 48 7.38 3.67 -14.28
C LEU A 48 7.01 2.21 -14.49
N ILE A 49 7.99 1.30 -14.46
CA ILE A 49 7.75 -0.14 -14.56
C ILE A 49 7.07 -0.67 -13.30
N ILE A 50 7.52 -0.24 -12.12
CA ILE A 50 6.95 -0.69 -10.85
C ILE A 50 5.52 -0.17 -10.62
N VAL A 51 5.12 0.95 -11.25
CA VAL A 51 3.72 1.42 -11.24
C VAL A 51 2.91 0.80 -12.38
N SER A 52 3.49 0.68 -13.59
CA SER A 52 2.78 0.18 -14.76
C SER A 52 2.46 -1.31 -14.68
N ILE A 53 3.32 -2.15 -14.09
CA ILE A 53 3.03 -3.57 -13.92
C ILE A 53 1.83 -3.80 -12.99
N PRO A 54 1.78 -3.24 -11.76
CA PRO A 54 0.60 -3.35 -10.90
C PRO A 54 -0.64 -2.69 -11.50
N LEU A 55 -0.48 -1.61 -12.26
CA LEU A 55 -1.58 -0.97 -12.97
C LEU A 55 -2.14 -1.88 -14.08
N ALA A 56 -1.29 -2.51 -14.88
CA ALA A 56 -1.68 -3.45 -15.92
C ALA A 56 -2.36 -4.69 -15.32
N LEU A 57 -1.81 -5.24 -14.24
CA LEU A 57 -2.43 -6.33 -13.48
C LEU A 57 -3.77 -5.91 -12.87
N ALA A 58 -3.88 -4.67 -12.38
CA ALA A 58 -5.13 -4.14 -11.86
C ALA A 58 -6.16 -4.03 -12.99
N ILE A 59 -5.81 -3.46 -14.14
CA ILE A 59 -6.70 -3.37 -15.31
C ILE A 59 -7.14 -4.76 -15.78
N PHE A 60 -6.23 -5.73 -15.86
CA PHE A 60 -6.57 -7.12 -16.19
C PHE A 60 -7.53 -7.74 -15.15
N SER A 61 -7.30 -7.43 -13.88
CA SER A 61 -8.20 -7.80 -12.79
C SER A 61 -9.54 -7.05 -12.86
N PHE A 62 -9.70 -6.01 -13.68
CA PHE A 62 -10.95 -5.27 -13.87
C PHE A 62 -11.73 -5.79 -15.07
N THR A 63 -11.06 -6.32 -16.10
CA THR A 63 -11.69 -6.79 -17.36
C THR A 63 -12.30 -8.19 -17.31
N LEU A 64 -12.11 -8.96 -16.24
CA LEU A 64 -12.80 -10.26 -16.08
C LEU A 64 -14.30 -10.03 -15.80
N ASP A 65 -15.19 -10.90 -16.31
CA ASP A 65 -16.64 -10.65 -16.30
C ASP A 65 -17.36 -10.98 -14.97
N THR A 66 -16.71 -11.68 -14.03
CA THR A 66 -17.36 -12.16 -12.79
C THR A 66 -16.87 -11.41 -11.54
N TRP A 67 -17.78 -10.71 -10.85
CA TRP A 67 -17.45 -10.02 -9.59
C TRP A 67 -17.08 -11.02 -8.49
N SER A 68 -15.98 -10.75 -7.78
CA SER A 68 -15.60 -11.49 -6.57
C SER A 68 -14.94 -10.55 -5.56
N THR A 69 -15.11 -10.86 -4.28
CA THR A 69 -14.46 -10.14 -3.17
C THR A 69 -12.93 -10.10 -3.34
N SER A 70 -12.36 -11.21 -3.79
CA SER A 70 -10.91 -11.36 -4.05
C SER A 70 -10.37 -10.34 -5.05
N ARG A 71 -11.12 -9.93 -6.08
CA ARG A 71 -10.65 -8.92 -7.05
C ARG A 71 -10.52 -7.53 -6.42
N GLY A 72 -11.43 -7.18 -5.51
CA GLY A 72 -11.35 -5.95 -4.75
C GLY A 72 -10.12 -5.91 -3.84
N ASP A 73 -9.73 -7.06 -3.28
CA ASP A 73 -8.53 -7.21 -2.46
C ASP A 73 -7.26 -7.15 -3.31
N THR A 74 -7.26 -7.78 -4.48
CA THR A 74 -6.17 -7.66 -5.47
C THR A 74 -5.96 -6.21 -5.91
N ALA A 75 -7.03 -5.49 -6.24
CA ALA A 75 -6.95 -4.07 -6.61
C ALA A 75 -6.35 -3.21 -5.48
N GLN A 76 -6.70 -3.53 -4.24
CA GLN A 76 -6.15 -2.87 -3.06
C GLN A 76 -4.67 -3.19 -2.88
N ILE A 77 -4.25 -4.45 -2.95
CA ILE A 77 -2.84 -4.87 -2.81
C ILE A 77 -1.99 -4.26 -3.92
N LEU A 78 -2.45 -4.31 -5.17
CA LEU A 78 -1.75 -3.71 -6.32
C LEU A 78 -1.68 -2.19 -6.21
N GLY A 79 -2.74 -1.55 -5.71
CA GLY A 79 -2.75 -0.11 -5.43
C GLY A 79 -1.71 0.26 -4.39
N VAL A 80 -1.73 -0.39 -3.22
CA VAL A 80 -0.74 -0.16 -2.16
C VAL A 80 0.67 -0.39 -2.69
N GLY A 81 0.92 -1.51 -3.38
CA GLY A 81 2.22 -1.84 -3.95
C GLY A 81 2.75 -0.76 -4.89
N ALA A 82 1.92 -0.28 -5.81
CA ALA A 82 2.28 0.81 -6.72
C ALA A 82 2.60 2.12 -5.98
N GLY A 83 1.78 2.47 -4.97
CA GLY A 83 1.99 3.67 -4.15
C GLY A 83 3.27 3.63 -3.33
N VAL A 84 3.53 2.50 -2.68
CA VAL A 84 4.75 2.22 -1.89
C VAL A 84 5.99 2.31 -2.76
N ALA A 85 5.98 1.66 -3.92
CA ALA A 85 7.12 1.69 -4.83
C ALA A 85 7.41 3.10 -5.36
N LEU A 86 6.38 3.83 -5.76
CA LEU A 86 6.52 5.22 -6.21
C LEU A 86 7.08 6.11 -5.10
N ALA A 87 6.56 5.98 -3.87
CA ALA A 87 7.07 6.74 -2.73
C ALA A 87 8.53 6.39 -2.39
N SER A 88 8.90 5.11 -2.47
CA SER A 88 10.28 4.67 -2.24
C SER A 88 11.25 5.32 -3.23
N HIS A 89 10.91 5.32 -4.51
CA HIS A 89 11.73 5.97 -5.53
C HIS A 89 11.84 7.48 -5.32
N ILE A 90 10.74 8.17 -4.99
CA ILE A 90 10.78 9.61 -4.71
C ILE A 90 11.59 9.89 -3.44
N ASN A 91 11.47 9.07 -2.41
CA ASN A 91 12.28 9.21 -1.20
C ASN A 91 13.77 9.10 -1.50
N GLN A 92 14.18 8.17 -2.36
CA GLN A 92 15.57 8.05 -2.81
C GLN A 92 16.03 9.29 -3.57
N LEU A 93 15.20 9.82 -4.47
CA LEU A 93 15.52 11.06 -5.21
C LEU A 93 15.66 12.29 -4.31
N VAL A 94 14.82 12.39 -3.27
CA VAL A 94 14.80 13.53 -2.33
C VAL A 94 15.78 13.33 -1.17
N GLY A 95 16.33 12.13 -1.00
CA GLY A 95 17.20 11.78 0.13
C GLY A 95 16.49 11.79 1.49
N LEU A 96 15.18 11.54 1.49
CA LEU A 96 14.34 11.65 2.70
C LEU A 96 14.61 10.54 3.73
N VAL A 97 15.04 9.37 3.24
CA VAL A 97 15.48 8.23 4.05
C VAL A 97 16.85 7.83 3.50
N PRO A 98 17.95 8.13 4.22
CA PRO A 98 19.28 7.72 3.80
C PRO A 98 19.37 6.19 3.82
N ASP A 99 19.87 5.58 2.74
CA ASP A 99 20.29 4.19 2.77
C ASP A 99 21.42 4.05 3.80
N LEU A 100 21.28 3.08 4.70
CA LEU A 100 22.32 2.76 5.65
C LEU A 100 23.49 2.15 4.88
N THR A 101 24.58 2.89 4.75
CA THR A 101 25.81 2.37 4.15
C THR A 101 26.32 1.18 4.98
N PRO A 102 26.90 0.14 4.33
CA PRO A 102 27.41 -1.04 5.03
C PRO A 102 28.47 -0.69 6.10
N ASP A 103 29.10 0.47 6.00
CA ASP A 103 30.06 1.02 6.97
C ASP A 103 29.40 1.57 8.27
N GLN A 104 28.06 1.63 8.33
CA GLN A 104 27.28 2.03 9.51
C GLN A 104 26.80 0.83 10.35
N LEU A 105 27.23 -0.40 10.02
CA LEU A 105 27.00 -1.58 10.85
C LEU A 105 28.19 -1.77 11.82
N PRO A 106 27.95 -1.90 13.14
CA PRO A 106 26.76 -2.45 13.75
C PRO A 106 25.76 -1.37 14.21
N LEU A 107 24.46 -1.58 13.92
CA LEU A 107 23.38 -0.80 14.53
C LEU A 107 23.52 -0.90 16.05
N THR A 108 24.00 0.18 16.66
CA THR A 108 24.01 0.29 18.11
C THR A 108 22.57 0.52 18.52
N VAL A 109 21.87 -0.54 18.92
CA VAL A 109 20.48 -0.46 19.36
C VAL A 109 20.44 0.49 20.55
N PRO A 110 19.77 1.65 20.45
CA PRO A 110 19.75 2.59 21.56
C PRO A 110 19.06 1.93 22.75
N VAL A 111 19.60 2.14 23.95
CA VAL A 111 19.03 1.60 25.19
C VAL A 111 17.56 2.04 25.27
N LEU A 112 16.67 1.08 25.48
CA LEU A 112 15.23 1.32 25.49
C LEU A 112 14.87 2.21 26.68
N THR A 113 14.78 3.52 26.45
CA THR A 113 14.38 4.51 27.44
C THR A 113 12.89 4.81 27.32
N ALA A 114 12.25 5.18 28.44
CA ALA A 114 10.84 5.58 28.43
C ALA A 114 10.56 6.74 27.46
N GLY A 115 11.53 7.64 27.25
CA GLY A 115 11.45 8.71 26.26
C GLY A 115 11.37 8.20 24.82
N LEU A 116 12.17 7.20 24.45
CA LEU A 116 12.11 6.57 23.11
C LEU A 116 10.78 5.85 22.88
N VAL A 117 10.26 5.15 23.90
CA VAL A 117 8.94 4.49 23.82
C VAL A 117 7.83 5.53 23.65
N CYS A 118 7.85 6.61 24.42
CA CYS A 118 6.88 7.69 24.31
C CYS A 118 6.93 8.37 22.92
N ALA A 119 8.12 8.65 22.41
CA ALA A 119 8.31 9.20 21.07
C ALA A 119 7.82 8.24 19.97
N ALA A 120 8.10 6.94 20.10
CA ALA A 120 7.64 5.92 19.15
C ALA A 120 6.10 5.81 19.14
N VAL A 121 5.47 5.83 20.31
CA VAL A 121 4.00 5.81 20.43
C VAL A 121 3.40 7.08 19.82
N LEU A 122 3.98 8.25 20.09
CA LEU A 122 3.51 9.51 19.51
C LEU A 122 3.61 9.52 17.99
N ARG A 123 4.74 9.07 17.44
CA ARG A 123 4.94 8.89 15.98
C ARG A 123 3.90 7.93 15.42
N PHE A 124 3.68 6.79 16.06
CA PHE A 124 2.68 5.82 15.62
C PHE A 124 1.27 6.42 15.56
N VAL A 125 0.83 7.07 16.65
CA VAL A 125 -0.49 7.71 16.71
C VAL A 125 -0.63 8.78 15.65
N LEU A 126 0.37 9.65 15.50
CA LEU A 126 0.36 10.72 14.50
C LEU A 126 0.31 10.16 13.07
N GLY A 127 1.10 9.12 12.79
CA GLY A 127 1.09 8.41 11.52
C GLY A 127 -0.29 7.83 11.20
N VAL A 128 -0.93 7.15 12.16
CA VAL A 128 -2.29 6.61 11.99
C VAL A 128 -3.31 7.71 11.70
N VAL A 129 -3.25 8.84 12.41
CA VAL A 129 -4.16 9.98 12.18
C VAL A 129 -4.01 10.52 10.77
N VAL A 130 -2.77 10.72 10.30
CA VAL A 130 -2.47 11.18 8.94
C VAL A 130 -3.00 10.20 7.89
N LEU A 131 -2.79 8.90 8.09
CA LEU A 131 -3.27 7.86 7.17
C LEU A 131 -4.80 7.81 7.09
N VAL A 132 -5.49 7.92 8.23
CA VAL A 132 -6.95 7.96 8.28
C VAL A 132 -7.46 9.23 7.57
N ALA A 133 -6.82 10.38 7.79
CA ALA A 133 -7.17 11.64 7.15
C ALA A 133 -7.03 11.57 5.63
N ILE A 134 -5.91 11.04 5.12
CA ILE A 134 -5.68 10.86 3.68
C ILE A 134 -6.68 9.88 3.09
N ARG A 135 -6.95 8.76 3.77
CA ARG A 135 -7.96 7.81 3.33
C ARG A 135 -9.33 8.51 3.22
N ALA A 136 -9.72 9.32 4.20
CA ALA A 136 -10.97 10.06 4.16
C ALA A 136 -11.00 11.09 3.03
N LEU A 137 -9.94 11.88 2.87
CA LEU A 137 -9.81 12.90 1.83
C LEU A 137 -9.86 12.28 0.42
N MET A 138 -9.08 11.24 0.19
CA MET A 138 -9.04 10.52 -1.08
C MET A 138 -10.39 9.87 -1.37
N LYS A 139 -11.10 9.35 -0.38
CA LYS A 139 -12.48 8.89 -0.60
C LYS A 139 -13.38 10.03 -1.07
N THR A 140 -13.30 11.21 -0.45
CA THR A 140 -14.12 12.36 -0.82
C THR A 140 -13.80 12.90 -2.21
N ILE A 141 -12.55 12.83 -2.66
CA ILE A 141 -12.11 13.34 -3.98
C ILE A 141 -12.31 12.28 -5.08
N THR A 142 -11.87 11.04 -4.85
CA THR A 142 -11.87 9.99 -5.87
C THR A 142 -13.28 9.55 -6.24
N ILE A 143 -14.24 9.51 -5.30
CA ILE A 143 -15.62 9.11 -5.59
C ILE A 143 -16.29 10.02 -6.64
N PRO A 144 -16.37 11.35 -6.46
CA PRO A 144 -16.98 12.22 -7.47
C PRO A 144 -16.19 12.23 -8.78
N LEU A 145 -14.86 12.11 -8.72
CA LEU A 145 -14.00 12.07 -9.91
C LEU A 145 -14.25 10.82 -10.75
N VAL A 146 -14.31 9.63 -10.14
CA VAL A 146 -14.63 8.39 -10.84
C VAL A 146 -16.07 8.44 -11.37
N CYS A 147 -17.04 8.91 -10.58
CA CYS A 147 -18.40 9.08 -11.08
C CYS A 147 -18.49 10.04 -12.28
N TRP A 148 -17.67 11.10 -12.30
CA TRP A 148 -17.60 12.04 -13.42
C TRP A 148 -16.97 11.41 -14.67
N VAL A 149 -15.86 10.67 -14.53
CA VAL A 149 -15.18 9.97 -15.64
C VAL A 149 -16.11 8.92 -16.29
N PHE A 150 -16.84 8.17 -15.48
CA PHE A 150 -17.78 7.14 -15.97
C PHE A 150 -19.17 7.71 -16.38
N ARG A 151 -19.37 9.04 -16.35
CA ARG A 151 -20.63 9.73 -16.72
C ARG A 151 -21.89 9.14 -16.08
N VAL A 152 -21.80 8.65 -14.86
CA VAL A 152 -22.97 8.10 -14.14
C VAL A 152 -23.78 9.27 -13.55
N PRO A 153 -25.12 9.34 -13.71
CA PRO A 153 -25.92 10.43 -13.17
C PRO A 153 -25.70 10.60 -11.66
N SER A 154 -25.28 11.79 -11.26
CA SER A 154 -24.87 12.19 -9.90
C SER A 154 -25.98 12.05 -8.84
N LEU A 155 -27.22 11.74 -9.24
CA LEU A 155 -28.37 11.57 -8.35
C LEU A 155 -28.28 10.33 -7.45
N ASN A 156 -27.43 9.34 -7.78
CA ASN A 156 -27.30 8.10 -7.01
C ASN A 156 -25.85 7.64 -6.84
N VAL A 157 -24.98 8.48 -6.25
CA VAL A 157 -23.57 8.17 -5.92
C VAL A 157 -23.43 6.83 -5.18
N ARG A 158 -24.41 6.47 -4.34
CA ARG A 158 -24.47 5.17 -3.64
C ARG A 158 -24.73 3.96 -4.55
N LYS A 159 -25.52 4.08 -5.62
CA LYS A 159 -25.76 2.99 -6.59
C LYS A 159 -24.65 2.90 -7.64
N ALA A 160 -24.04 4.04 -8.00
CA ALA A 160 -22.85 4.06 -8.86
C ALA A 160 -21.68 3.31 -8.21
N ARG A 161 -21.55 3.40 -6.87
CA ARG A 161 -20.57 2.65 -6.07
C ARG A 161 -20.73 1.13 -6.15
N GLN A 162 -21.91 0.63 -6.50
CA GLN A 162 -22.18 -0.81 -6.64
C GLN A 162 -21.80 -1.36 -8.02
N HIS A 163 -21.45 -0.48 -8.97
CA HIS A 163 -20.93 -0.92 -10.26
C HIS A 163 -19.46 -1.28 -10.10
N VAL A 164 -19.15 -2.50 -10.50
CA VAL A 164 -17.81 -3.13 -10.42
C VAL A 164 -16.75 -2.24 -11.08
N GLU A 165 -17.11 -1.61 -12.19
CA GLU A 165 -16.26 -0.69 -12.95
C GLU A 165 -15.84 0.56 -12.18
N VAL A 166 -16.60 0.96 -11.16
CA VAL A 166 -16.33 2.16 -10.33
C VAL A 166 -15.65 1.77 -9.02
N GLU A 167 -16.02 0.63 -8.43
CA GLU A 167 -15.51 0.20 -7.13
C GLU A 167 -14.02 -0.17 -7.16
N LEU A 168 -13.58 -0.90 -8.17
CA LEU A 168 -12.20 -1.37 -8.27
C LEU A 168 -11.18 -0.24 -8.53
N PRO A 169 -11.36 0.68 -9.50
CA PRO A 169 -10.42 1.78 -9.69
C PRO A 169 -10.40 2.76 -8.51
N TYR A 170 -11.55 2.97 -7.87
CA TYR A 170 -11.62 3.74 -6.63
C TYR A 170 -10.75 3.12 -5.52
N ARG A 171 -10.85 1.79 -5.30
CA ARG A 171 -10.03 1.09 -4.31
C ARG A 171 -8.54 1.22 -4.66
N TYR A 172 -8.16 0.96 -5.91
CA TYR A 172 -6.78 1.08 -6.36
C TYR A 172 -6.20 2.48 -6.09
N ILE A 173 -6.90 3.56 -6.45
CA ILE A 173 -6.44 4.94 -6.26
C ILE A 173 -6.33 5.31 -4.78
N VAL A 174 -7.38 5.03 -3.99
CA VAL A 174 -7.39 5.39 -2.55
C VAL A 174 -6.28 4.66 -1.81
N TYR A 175 -6.13 3.36 -2.04
CA TYR A 175 -5.12 2.57 -1.34
C TYR A 175 -3.70 2.81 -1.87
N GLY A 176 -3.54 3.15 -3.14
CA GLY A 176 -2.26 3.62 -3.67
C GLY A 176 -1.82 4.94 -3.05
N ALA A 177 -2.74 5.90 -2.88
CA ALA A 177 -2.44 7.15 -2.18
C ALA A 177 -2.09 6.92 -0.70
N VAL A 178 -2.78 6.00 -0.02
CA VAL A 178 -2.44 5.59 1.35
C VAL A 178 -1.04 4.98 1.40
N GLY A 179 -0.72 4.02 0.52
CA GLY A 179 0.60 3.40 0.44
C GLY A 179 1.72 4.41 0.17
N PHE A 180 1.48 5.34 -0.75
CA PHE A 180 2.39 6.45 -1.04
C PHE A 180 2.63 7.33 0.20
N SER A 181 1.57 7.64 0.93
CA SER A 181 1.63 8.53 2.09
C SER A 181 2.39 7.92 3.27
N VAL A 182 2.31 6.59 3.46
CA VAL A 182 3.06 5.88 4.51
C VAL A 182 4.56 6.11 4.35
N LEU A 183 5.08 6.01 3.12
CA LEU A 183 6.51 6.08 2.88
C LEU A 183 7.00 7.51 2.63
N PHE A 184 6.23 8.36 1.96
CA PHE A 184 6.69 9.72 1.65
C PHE A 184 6.18 10.74 2.65
N LEU A 185 4.86 10.85 2.82
CA LEU A 185 4.25 11.96 3.55
C LEU A 185 4.47 11.88 5.06
N VAL A 186 4.37 10.68 5.65
CA VAL A 186 4.56 10.48 7.09
C VAL A 186 6.00 10.81 7.52
N PRO A 187 7.05 10.28 6.86
CA PRO A 187 8.43 10.67 7.18
C PRO A 187 8.69 12.16 6.93
N LEU A 188 8.15 12.73 5.85
CA LEU A 188 8.26 14.16 5.56
C LEU A 188 7.68 15.01 6.71
N LEU A 189 6.49 14.67 7.19
CA LEU A 189 5.85 15.32 8.34
C LEU A 189 6.69 15.20 9.61
N PHE A 190 7.27 14.05 9.89
CA PHE A 190 8.13 13.87 11.07
C PHE A 190 9.41 14.70 10.96
N THR A 191 10.02 14.79 9.78
CA THR A 191 11.16 15.68 9.52
C THR A 191 10.79 17.14 9.76
N TYR A 192 9.64 17.61 9.23
CA TYR A 192 9.17 18.99 9.47
C TYR A 192 8.88 19.28 10.94
N LEU A 193 8.31 18.32 11.66
CA LEU A 193 7.97 18.46 13.07
C LEU A 193 9.17 18.23 14.00
N LYS A 194 10.38 17.98 13.47
CA LYS A 194 11.60 17.59 14.23
C LYS A 194 11.37 16.39 15.15
N LEU A 195 10.51 15.49 14.70
CA LEU A 195 10.18 14.22 15.32
C LEU A 195 10.91 13.07 14.60
N SER A 196 11.93 13.31 13.77
CA SER A 196 12.77 12.26 13.16
C SER A 196 13.89 11.85 14.11
#